data_AF-A0A7Y5KP88-F1
#
_entry.id   AF-A0A7Y5KP88-F1
#
_cell.length_a   1.000
_cell.length_b   1.000
_cell.length_c   1.000
_cell.angle_alpha   90.00
_cell.angle_beta   90.00
_cell.angle_gamma   90.00
#
_symmetry.space_group_name_H-M   'P 1'
#
loop_
_entity.id
_entity.type
_entity.pdbx_description
1 polymer ?
#
loop_
_entity_poly.entity_id
_entity_poly.type
_entity_poly.pdbx_seq_one_letter_code
_entity_poly.pdbx_strand_id
1 'polypeptide(L)'
;MRVGMSEGTEQARRLLLGSAEIRRMLSEYIRKRVPESDVDDVVQTVLVEALASDRVPSEKAELRKWLTGVARHKIADHHRRAGRERPAELPDIETAPAPIEEQELARWAEKQARASKDGDATLRWMAREGEGDKLEHIAAEEKLPAATVRQRVSRMRRWMKERWLAEVAAAAAILTLLIVLLYKFVFLKSPDEVVEKEPVVPPVPTESVPSPIVRAPSPLERAVELRKEALKTCDEKPKECIDKLDEAKRLDPAGDTNPDVQNARRGAEDKLAPPQAPTSEPLDEKQKKDSMEKGPAPTARPPTTSTPIAPPTSTGKPMPKAPKAPSKKEAESSTKPQSASSSWSGEWNGASKDGTPFSSTPSQMAQPIKPSSKSSFEDMSQQGAKK
;
A
#
# COMPACT_ATOMS: atom_id res chain seq x y z
N MET A 1 -25.33 -21.40 36.44
CA MET A 1 -24.32 -22.17 37.20
C MET A 1 -23.04 -22.20 36.38
N ARG A 2 -22.02 -21.45 36.78
CA ARG A 2 -20.73 -21.40 36.09
C ARG A 2 -19.89 -22.54 36.69
N VAL A 3 -19.70 -23.63 35.96
CA VAL A 3 -18.84 -24.74 36.40
C VAL A 3 -17.44 -24.15 36.56
N GLY A 4 -16.91 -24.13 37.80
CA GLY A 4 -15.63 -23.52 38.09
C GLY A 4 -14.53 -24.26 37.34
N MET A 5 -14.04 -23.69 36.24
CA MET A 5 -12.77 -24.10 35.65
C MET A 5 -11.67 -23.87 36.69
N SER A 6 -10.79 -24.85 36.88
CA SER A 6 -9.69 -24.71 37.83
C SER A 6 -8.78 -23.56 37.39
N GLU A 7 -8.37 -22.69 38.33
CA GLU A 7 -7.55 -21.51 38.04
C GLU A 7 -6.30 -21.82 37.20
N GLY A 8 -5.72 -23.01 37.39
CA GLY A 8 -4.58 -23.49 36.61
C GLY A 8 -4.86 -23.64 35.11
N THR A 9 -6.08 -24.06 34.72
CA THR A 9 -6.46 -24.17 33.30
C THR A 9 -6.61 -22.80 32.64
N GLU A 10 -7.10 -21.81 33.39
CA GLU A 10 -7.23 -20.44 32.89
C GLU A 10 -5.85 -19.79 32.68
N GLN A 11 -4.91 -20.00 33.61
CA GLN A 11 -3.56 -19.47 33.48
C GLN A 11 -2.80 -20.11 32.31
N ALA A 12 -2.91 -21.43 32.14
CA ALA A 12 -2.35 -22.13 30.98
C ALA A 12 -2.92 -21.59 29.66
N ARG A 13 -4.23 -21.34 29.60
CA ARG A 13 -4.91 -20.73 28.44
C ARG A 13 -4.36 -19.33 28.13
N ARG A 14 -4.18 -18.48 29.15
CA ARG A 14 -3.61 -17.13 28.98
C ARG A 14 -2.19 -17.19 28.45
N LEU A 15 -1.36 -18.11 28.95
CA LEU A 15 0.01 -18.32 28.46
C LEU A 15 0.03 -18.80 27.00
N LEU A 16 -0.86 -19.72 26.62
CA LEU A 16 -0.96 -20.20 25.24
C LEU A 16 -1.40 -19.08 24.28
N LEU A 17 -2.43 -18.31 24.62
CA LEU A 17 -2.91 -17.17 23.82
C LEU A 17 -1.88 -16.03 23.76
N GLY A 18 -1.10 -15.85 24.83
CA GLY A 18 -0.03 -14.84 24.91
C GLY A 18 1.25 -15.21 24.15
N SER A 19 1.36 -16.44 23.63
CA SER A 19 2.58 -16.90 22.95
C SER A 19 2.85 -16.10 21.66
N ALA A 20 4.13 -15.76 21.43
CA ALA A 20 4.57 -15.03 20.24
C ALA A 20 4.24 -15.78 18.94
N GLU A 21 4.21 -17.11 18.99
CA GLU A 21 3.88 -17.97 17.86
C GLU A 21 2.41 -17.82 17.41
N ILE A 22 1.47 -17.76 18.35
CA ILE A 22 0.04 -17.55 18.04
C ILE A 22 -0.17 -16.14 17.47
N ARG A 23 0.48 -15.13 18.06
CA ARG A 23 0.42 -13.75 17.55
C ARG A 23 0.95 -13.66 16.12
N ARG A 24 2.15 -14.20 15.86
CA ARG A 24 2.75 -14.19 14.51
C ARG A 24 1.86 -14.87 13.48
N MET A 25 1.30 -16.04 13.80
CA MET A 25 0.40 -16.77 12.92
C MET A 25 -0.88 -15.99 12.62
N LEU A 26 -1.49 -15.35 13.63
CA LEU A 26 -2.68 -14.51 13.43
C LEU A 26 -2.36 -13.27 12.60
N SER A 27 -1.29 -12.54 12.92
CA SER A 27 -0.87 -11.35 12.16
C SER A 27 -0.60 -11.69 10.69
N GLU A 28 0.14 -12.77 10.39
CA GLU A 28 0.38 -13.22 9.01
C GLU A 28 -0.91 -13.61 8.27
N TYR A 29 -1.86 -14.22 8.97
CA TYR A 29 -3.15 -14.58 8.41
C TYR A 29 -4.02 -13.35 8.11
N ILE A 30 -4.04 -12.39 9.04
CA ILE A 30 -4.88 -11.19 9.00
C ILE A 30 -4.33 -10.18 8.00
N ARG A 31 -3.01 -9.92 7.99
CA ARG A 31 -2.30 -9.02 7.06
C ARG A 31 -2.63 -9.27 5.58
N LYS A 32 -2.96 -10.50 5.20
CA LYS A 32 -3.34 -10.85 3.82
C LYS A 32 -4.75 -10.37 3.41
N ARG A 33 -5.54 -9.79 4.34
CA ARG A 33 -6.99 -9.57 4.18
C ARG A 33 -7.50 -8.24 4.70
N VAL A 34 -6.69 -7.49 5.44
CA VAL A 34 -6.98 -6.14 5.95
C VAL A 34 -5.77 -5.23 5.71
N PRO A 35 -5.94 -3.90 5.63
CA PRO A 35 -4.83 -2.95 5.54
C PRO A 35 -3.83 -3.13 6.69
N GLU A 36 -2.55 -2.81 6.44
CA GLU A 36 -1.47 -3.00 7.42
C GLU A 36 -1.74 -2.22 8.72
N SER A 37 -2.34 -1.04 8.62
CA SER A 37 -2.73 -0.21 9.77
C SER A 37 -3.70 -0.88 10.73
N ASP A 38 -4.54 -1.80 10.23
CA ASP A 38 -5.65 -2.39 10.99
C ASP A 38 -5.33 -3.80 11.48
N VAL A 39 -4.15 -4.34 11.13
CA VAL A 39 -3.77 -5.72 11.46
C VAL A 39 -3.75 -5.92 12.97
N ASP A 40 -3.09 -5.04 13.71
CA ASP A 40 -2.91 -5.18 15.14
C ASP A 40 -4.23 -5.03 15.90
N ASP A 41 -5.11 -4.14 15.45
CA ASP A 41 -6.45 -3.95 16.02
C ASP A 41 -7.34 -5.18 15.84
N VAL A 42 -7.32 -5.79 14.65
CA VAL A 42 -8.06 -7.02 14.38
C VAL A 42 -7.47 -8.19 15.16
N VAL A 43 -6.14 -8.32 15.25
CA VAL A 43 -5.47 -9.34 16.08
C VAL A 43 -5.88 -9.20 17.54
N GLN A 44 -5.83 -7.98 18.09
CA GLN A 44 -6.24 -7.68 19.45
C GLN A 44 -7.71 -8.06 19.67
N THR A 45 -8.60 -7.68 18.77
CA THR A 45 -10.03 -8.01 18.84
C THR A 45 -10.26 -9.53 18.89
N VAL A 46 -9.52 -10.30 18.07
CA VAL A 46 -9.60 -11.78 18.07
C VAL A 46 -9.12 -12.37 19.40
N LEU A 47 -8.00 -11.87 19.94
CA LEU A 47 -7.45 -12.37 21.20
C LEU A 47 -8.33 -12.00 22.41
N VAL A 48 -8.94 -10.82 22.41
CA VAL A 48 -9.91 -10.40 23.44
C VAL A 48 -11.15 -11.29 23.41
N GLU A 49 -11.69 -11.57 22.21
CA GLU A 49 -12.82 -12.51 22.05
C GLU A 49 -12.44 -13.92 22.53
N ALA A 50 -11.21 -14.36 22.23
CA ALA A 50 -10.70 -15.64 22.70
C ALA A 50 -10.63 -15.69 24.23
N LEU A 51 -10.11 -14.64 24.88
CA LEU A 51 -10.03 -14.57 26.34
C LEU A 51 -11.41 -14.56 27.01
N ALA A 52 -12.41 -13.95 26.37
CA ALA A 52 -13.78 -13.88 26.88
C ALA A 52 -14.60 -15.17 26.63
N SER A 53 -14.14 -16.05 25.75
CA SER A 53 -14.87 -17.27 25.37
C SER A 53 -14.62 -18.42 26.34
N ASP A 54 -15.69 -19.09 26.76
CA ASP A 54 -15.61 -20.34 27.56
C ASP A 54 -15.31 -21.58 26.71
N ARG A 55 -15.38 -21.47 25.37
CA ARG A 55 -15.27 -22.61 24.43
C ARG A 55 -13.89 -22.71 23.75
N VAL A 56 -12.86 -22.15 24.37
CA VAL A 56 -11.50 -22.17 23.81
C VAL A 56 -10.90 -23.57 23.98
N PRO A 57 -10.48 -24.24 22.90
CA PRO A 57 -9.81 -25.54 23.00
C PRO A 57 -8.48 -25.43 23.75
N SER A 58 -8.18 -26.42 24.60
CA SER A 58 -6.91 -26.49 25.34
C SER A 58 -5.75 -26.98 24.47
N GLU A 59 -6.04 -27.75 23.43
CA GLU A 59 -5.01 -28.28 22.53
C GLU A 59 -4.57 -27.22 21.51
N LYS A 60 -3.26 -27.08 21.34
CA LYS A 60 -2.65 -26.05 20.48
C LYS A 60 -3.11 -26.13 19.02
N ALA A 61 -3.24 -27.34 18.45
CA ALA A 61 -3.65 -27.51 17.06
C ALA A 61 -5.12 -27.09 16.83
N GLU A 62 -6.00 -27.52 17.73
CA GLU A 62 -7.42 -27.13 17.71
C GLU A 62 -7.60 -25.64 17.97
N LEU A 63 -6.83 -25.07 18.90
CA LEU A 63 -6.81 -23.64 19.21
C LEU A 63 -6.50 -22.80 17.96
N ARG A 64 -5.51 -23.20 17.16
CA ARG A 64 -5.16 -22.48 15.92
C ARG A 64 -6.31 -22.49 14.91
N LYS A 65 -6.94 -23.65 14.71
CA LYS A 65 -8.09 -23.80 13.81
C LYS A 65 -9.26 -22.95 14.29
N TRP A 66 -9.52 -22.97 15.60
CA TRP A 66 -10.58 -22.19 16.24
C TRP A 66 -10.34 -20.68 16.11
N LEU A 67 -9.13 -20.20 16.43
CA LEU A 67 -8.75 -18.78 16.31
C LEU A 67 -8.83 -18.28 14.87
N THR A 68 -8.42 -19.09 13.89
CA THR A 68 -8.57 -18.76 12.46
C THR A 68 -10.04 -18.60 12.09
N GLY A 69 -10.91 -19.44 12.64
CA GLY A 69 -12.37 -19.32 12.52
C GLY A 69 -12.88 -17.99 13.09
N VAL A 70 -12.48 -17.62 14.30
CA VAL A 70 -12.84 -16.33 14.93
C VAL A 70 -12.31 -15.16 14.09
N ALA A 71 -11.05 -15.20 13.67
CA ALA A 71 -10.42 -14.17 12.85
C ALA A 71 -11.18 -13.94 11.53
N ARG A 72 -11.60 -15.01 10.84
CA ARG A 72 -12.42 -14.89 9.62
C ARG A 72 -13.70 -14.09 9.86
N HIS A 73 -14.39 -14.32 10.98
CA HIS A 73 -15.60 -13.57 11.32
C HIS A 73 -15.30 -12.11 11.64
N LYS A 74 -14.23 -11.83 12.40
CA LYS A 74 -13.83 -10.46 12.73
C LYS A 74 -13.37 -9.68 11.50
N ILE A 75 -12.66 -10.29 10.56
CA ILE A 75 -12.30 -9.69 9.27
C ILE A 75 -13.57 -9.34 8.47
N ALA A 76 -14.55 -10.26 8.41
CA ALA A 76 -15.81 -9.98 7.71
C ALA A 76 -16.59 -8.84 8.36
N ASP A 77 -16.59 -8.76 9.71
CA ASP A 77 -17.22 -7.65 10.41
C ASP A 77 -16.48 -6.33 10.20
N HIS A 78 -15.15 -6.34 10.20
CA HIS A 78 -14.31 -5.18 9.88
C HIS A 78 -14.69 -4.58 8.53
N HIS A 79 -14.74 -5.39 7.47
CA HIS A 79 -15.15 -4.94 6.14
C HIS A 79 -16.61 -4.44 6.08
N ARG A 80 -17.53 -5.06 6.84
CA ARG A 80 -18.92 -4.57 6.94
C ARG A 80 -19.00 -3.23 7.66
N ARG A 81 -18.14 -3.02 8.65
CA ARG A 81 -18.12 -1.79 9.46
C ARG A 81 -17.48 -0.65 8.68
N ALA A 82 -16.33 -0.89 8.05
CA ALA A 82 -15.68 0.05 7.13
C ALA A 82 -16.60 0.48 5.97
N GLY A 83 -17.49 -0.41 5.50
CA GLY A 83 -18.48 -0.05 4.47
C GLY A 83 -19.70 0.74 4.97
N ARG A 84 -19.94 0.83 6.28
CA ARG A 84 -21.08 1.55 6.88
C ARG A 84 -20.68 2.86 7.53
N GLU A 85 -19.56 2.83 8.24
CA GLU A 85 -18.90 4.00 8.78
C GLU A 85 -18.14 4.64 7.61
N ARG A 86 -18.84 5.41 6.77
CA ARG A 86 -18.16 6.51 6.06
C ARG A 86 -17.43 7.27 7.16
N PRO A 87 -16.09 7.40 7.11
CA PRO A 87 -15.36 8.16 8.11
C PRO A 87 -16.13 9.47 8.30
N ALA A 88 -16.66 9.70 9.52
CA ALA A 88 -17.28 10.96 9.82
C ALA A 88 -16.21 12.00 9.48
N GLU A 89 -16.53 12.87 8.53
CA GLU A 89 -15.65 13.90 7.96
C GLU A 89 -14.85 14.52 9.11
N LEU A 90 -13.63 14.03 9.31
CA LEU A 90 -12.72 14.63 10.27
C LEU A 90 -12.56 16.07 9.79
N PRO A 91 -12.61 17.06 10.70
CA PRO A 91 -12.56 18.47 10.33
C PRO A 91 -11.38 18.66 9.38
N ASP A 92 -11.67 19.13 8.17
CA ASP A 92 -10.82 19.20 6.98
C ASP A 92 -9.36 19.51 7.34
N ILE A 93 -8.61 18.47 7.72
CA ILE A 93 -7.18 18.59 7.93
C ILE A 93 -6.68 18.65 6.51
N GLU A 94 -6.16 19.83 6.10
CA GLU A 94 -5.57 20.04 4.79
C GLU A 94 -4.83 18.78 4.39
N THR A 95 -5.44 18.04 3.46
CA THR A 95 -4.96 16.72 3.11
C THR A 95 -3.58 16.97 2.53
N ALA A 96 -2.55 16.50 3.23
CA ALA A 96 -1.19 16.60 2.73
C ALA A 96 -1.22 16.12 1.27
N PRO A 97 -0.62 16.88 0.34
CA PRO A 97 -0.78 16.61 -1.08
C PRO A 97 -0.52 15.13 -1.32
N ALA A 98 -1.44 14.49 -2.04
CA ALA A 98 -1.34 13.07 -2.35
C ALA A 98 0.09 12.74 -2.80
N PRO A 99 0.67 11.61 -2.35
CA PRO A 99 2.00 11.20 -2.78
C PRO A 99 2.14 11.36 -4.30
N ILE A 100 3.31 11.81 -4.77
CA ILE A 100 3.55 12.17 -6.18
C ILE A 100 3.05 11.06 -7.13
N GLU A 101 3.20 9.80 -6.73
CA GLU A 101 2.75 8.61 -7.47
C GLU A 101 1.23 8.60 -7.75
N GLU A 102 0.39 9.00 -6.78
CA GLU A 102 -1.06 9.05 -6.94
C GLU A 102 -1.48 10.17 -7.90
N GLN A 103 -0.81 11.33 -7.81
CA GLN A 103 -1.07 12.46 -8.70
C GLN A 103 -0.67 12.13 -10.15
N GLU A 104 0.44 11.42 -10.34
CA GLU A 104 0.88 10.97 -11.67
C GLU A 104 -0.09 9.94 -12.27
N LEU A 105 -0.59 9.01 -11.46
CA LEU A 105 -1.57 8.03 -11.91
C LEU A 105 -2.90 8.71 -12.31
N ALA A 106 -3.35 9.70 -11.53
CA ALA A 106 -4.53 10.50 -11.86
C ALA A 106 -4.36 11.27 -13.18
N ARG A 107 -3.23 11.97 -13.36
CA ARG A 107 -2.92 12.68 -14.62
C ARG A 107 -2.84 11.74 -15.81
N TRP A 108 -2.26 10.55 -15.63
CA TRP A 108 -2.24 9.52 -16.67
C TRP A 108 -3.67 9.08 -17.03
N ALA A 109 -4.51 8.79 -16.05
CA ALA A 109 -5.89 8.37 -16.28
C ALA A 109 -6.72 9.45 -17.00
N GLU A 110 -6.57 10.71 -16.63
CA GLU A 110 -7.19 11.86 -17.33
C GLU A 110 -6.74 11.97 -18.78
N LYS A 111 -5.43 11.85 -19.04
CA LYS A 111 -4.89 11.88 -20.40
C LYS A 111 -5.47 10.76 -21.27
N GLN A 112 -5.63 9.57 -20.69
CA GLN A 112 -6.21 8.43 -21.38
C GLN A 112 -7.73 8.60 -21.60
N ALA A 113 -8.45 9.16 -20.63
CA ALA A 113 -9.89 9.42 -20.74
C ALA A 113 -10.22 10.41 -21.86
N ARG A 114 -9.40 11.46 -22.03
CA ARG A 114 -9.56 12.46 -23.12
C ARG A 114 -9.49 11.88 -24.53
N ALA A 115 -8.98 10.65 -24.70
CA ALA A 115 -8.96 9.98 -26.00
C ALA A 115 -10.37 9.56 -26.49
N SER A 116 -11.37 9.53 -25.60
CA SER A 116 -12.76 9.22 -25.92
C SER A 116 -13.67 10.41 -25.64
N LYS A 117 -14.63 10.69 -26.53
CA LYS A 117 -15.59 11.81 -26.40
C LYS A 117 -16.32 11.81 -25.06
N ASP A 118 -16.65 10.62 -24.55
CA ASP A 118 -17.38 10.44 -23.28
C ASP A 118 -16.45 9.99 -22.13
N GLY A 119 -15.12 10.05 -22.34
CA GLY A 119 -14.16 9.48 -21.42
C GLY A 119 -14.05 10.26 -20.12
N ASP A 120 -14.03 11.59 -20.18
CA ASP A 120 -13.94 12.45 -18.98
C ASP A 120 -15.17 12.27 -18.06
N ALA A 121 -16.37 12.17 -18.64
CA ALA A 121 -17.59 11.88 -17.88
C ALA A 121 -17.52 10.49 -17.22
N THR A 122 -17.08 9.48 -17.99
CA THR A 122 -16.95 8.11 -17.47
C THR A 122 -15.90 8.01 -16.36
N LEU A 123 -14.79 8.76 -16.48
CA LEU A 123 -13.75 8.83 -15.44
C LEU A 123 -14.28 9.49 -14.17
N ARG A 124 -15.03 10.59 -14.28
CA ARG A 124 -15.70 11.22 -13.13
C ARG A 124 -16.67 10.27 -12.42
N TRP A 125 -17.42 9.45 -13.16
CA TRP A 125 -18.29 8.44 -12.55
C TRP A 125 -17.50 7.37 -11.81
N MET A 126 -16.35 6.94 -12.33
CA MET A 126 -15.47 5.98 -11.67
C MET A 126 -14.86 6.53 -10.37
N ALA A 127 -14.47 7.81 -10.36
CA ALA A 127 -13.96 8.47 -9.16
C ALA A 127 -15.02 8.49 -8.04
N ARG A 128 -16.25 8.93 -8.37
CA ARG A 128 -17.39 8.91 -7.43
C ARG A 128 -17.75 7.51 -6.95
N GLU A 129 -17.70 6.51 -7.82
CA GLU A 129 -17.92 5.11 -7.42
C GLU A 129 -16.86 4.65 -6.40
N GLY A 130 -15.62 5.12 -6.52
CA GLY A 130 -14.54 4.91 -5.54
C GLY A 130 -14.81 5.58 -4.18
N GLU A 131 -15.49 6.72 -4.18
CA GLU A 131 -15.99 7.44 -2.98
C GLU A 131 -17.25 6.79 -2.37
N GLY A 132 -17.70 5.66 -2.93
CA GLY A 132 -18.82 4.86 -2.46
C GLY A 132 -20.18 5.25 -3.03
N ASP A 133 -20.25 6.15 -4.02
CA ASP A 133 -21.51 6.42 -4.72
C ASP A 133 -21.91 5.21 -5.57
N LYS A 134 -23.19 4.81 -5.46
CA LYS A 134 -23.74 3.73 -6.27
C LYS A 134 -23.96 4.21 -7.71
N LEU A 135 -23.60 3.40 -8.69
CA LEU A 135 -23.76 3.74 -10.12
C LEU A 135 -25.20 4.06 -10.52
N GLU A 136 -26.20 3.54 -9.80
CA GLU A 136 -27.60 3.86 -10.00
C GLU A 136 -27.94 5.31 -9.59
N HIS A 137 -27.27 5.82 -8.56
CA HIS A 137 -27.43 7.21 -8.12
C HIS A 137 -26.83 8.17 -9.15
N ILE A 138 -25.62 7.87 -9.62
CA ILE A 138 -24.93 8.63 -10.68
C ILE A 138 -25.78 8.63 -11.97
N ALA A 139 -26.35 7.47 -12.32
CA ALA A 139 -27.22 7.35 -13.49
C ALA A 139 -28.49 8.20 -13.39
N ALA A 140 -29.12 8.25 -12.21
CA ALA A 140 -30.30 9.08 -11.98
C ALA A 140 -29.98 10.58 -12.10
N GLU A 141 -28.83 11.02 -11.58
CA GLU A 141 -28.38 12.41 -11.63
C GLU A 141 -28.03 12.86 -13.06
N GLU A 142 -27.29 12.03 -13.80
CA GLU A 142 -26.88 12.27 -15.19
C GLU A 142 -28.02 12.04 -16.20
N LYS A 143 -29.20 11.60 -15.73
CA LYS A 143 -30.37 11.25 -16.55
C LYS A 143 -30.06 10.19 -17.62
N LEU A 144 -29.23 9.21 -17.25
CA LEU A 144 -28.84 8.08 -18.10
C LEU A 144 -29.41 6.76 -17.55
N PRO A 145 -29.71 5.76 -18.40
CA PRO A 145 -30.04 4.43 -17.91
C PRO A 145 -28.88 3.82 -17.13
N ALA A 146 -29.16 3.25 -15.95
CA ALA A 146 -28.13 2.63 -15.11
C ALA A 146 -27.30 1.55 -15.83
N ALA A 147 -27.93 0.81 -16.76
CA ALA A 147 -27.24 -0.16 -17.60
C ALA A 147 -26.15 0.49 -18.49
N THR A 148 -26.41 1.68 -19.04
CA THR A 148 -25.47 2.43 -19.88
C THR A 148 -24.26 2.90 -19.08
N VAL A 149 -24.48 3.43 -17.87
CA VAL A 149 -23.39 3.85 -16.97
C VAL A 149 -22.50 2.66 -16.61
N ARG A 150 -23.09 1.55 -16.15
CA ARG A 150 -22.34 0.32 -15.83
C ARG A 150 -21.54 -0.21 -17.03
N GLN A 151 -22.14 -0.20 -18.23
CA GLN A 151 -21.47 -0.67 -19.43
C GLN A 151 -20.28 0.23 -19.81
N ARG A 152 -20.44 1.55 -19.76
CA ARG A 152 -19.36 2.52 -20.04
C ARG A 152 -18.21 2.38 -19.06
N VAL A 153 -18.52 2.36 -17.76
CA VAL A 153 -17.52 2.13 -16.69
C VAL A 153 -16.80 0.80 -16.87
N SER A 154 -17.53 -0.28 -17.15
CA SER A 154 -16.92 -1.58 -17.39
C SER A 154 -16.00 -1.59 -18.62
N ARG A 155 -16.38 -0.91 -19.71
CA ARG A 155 -15.54 -0.80 -20.91
C ARG A 155 -14.27 0.01 -20.63
N MET A 156 -14.42 1.16 -19.96
CA MET A 156 -13.29 2.02 -19.59
C MET A 156 -12.30 1.28 -18.69
N ARG A 157 -12.78 0.55 -17.67
CA ARG A 157 -11.91 -0.26 -16.78
C ARG A 157 -11.11 -1.31 -17.52
N ARG A 158 -11.72 -2.01 -18.50
CA ARG A 158 -11.02 -3.02 -19.30
C ARG A 158 -9.95 -2.37 -20.18
N TRP A 159 -10.33 -1.30 -20.88
CA TRP A 159 -9.42 -0.56 -21.75
C TRP A 159 -8.22 0.03 -21.00
N MET A 160 -8.43 0.65 -19.84
CA MET A 160 -7.34 1.16 -19.00
C MET A 160 -6.42 0.05 -18.49
N LYS A 161 -6.97 -1.10 -18.08
CA LYS A 161 -6.17 -2.26 -17.64
C LYS A 161 -5.28 -2.79 -18.76
N GLU A 162 -5.83 -2.94 -19.96
CA GLU A 162 -5.06 -3.40 -21.12
C GLU A 162 -3.92 -2.44 -21.47
N ARG A 163 -4.18 -1.13 -21.45
CA ARG A 163 -3.17 -0.08 -21.70
C ARG A 163 -2.07 -0.08 -20.65
N TRP A 164 -2.44 -0.13 -19.38
CA TRP A 164 -1.50 -0.15 -18.27
C TRP A 164 -0.63 -1.41 -18.27
N LEU A 165 -1.22 -2.58 -18.51
CA LEU A 165 -0.45 -3.83 -18.66
C LEU A 165 0.54 -3.77 -19.83
N ALA A 166 0.17 -3.14 -20.94
CA ALA A 166 1.07 -2.96 -22.07
C ALA A 166 2.26 -2.04 -21.73
N GLU A 167 2.01 -0.93 -21.01
CA GLU A 167 3.06 -0.01 -20.55
C GLU A 167 4.00 -0.69 -19.53
N VAL A 168 3.45 -1.44 -18.56
CA VAL A 168 4.23 -2.21 -17.58
C VAL A 168 5.07 -3.29 -18.26
N ALA A 169 4.51 -4.02 -19.22
CA ALA A 169 5.24 -5.04 -19.98
C ALA A 169 6.39 -4.43 -20.79
N ALA A 170 6.18 -3.27 -21.42
CA ALA A 170 7.22 -2.54 -22.14
C ALA A 170 8.35 -2.08 -21.20
N ALA A 171 8.01 -1.50 -20.04
CA ALA A 171 8.98 -1.10 -19.04
C ALA A 171 9.80 -2.29 -18.51
N ALA A 172 9.15 -3.42 -18.23
CA ALA A 172 9.80 -4.65 -17.80
C ALA A 172 10.74 -5.22 -18.87
N ALA A 173 10.35 -5.17 -20.14
CA ALA A 173 11.21 -5.60 -21.25
C ALA A 173 12.46 -4.73 -21.38
N ILE A 174 12.33 -3.40 -21.26
CA ILE A 174 13.46 -2.45 -21.27
C ILE A 174 14.38 -2.72 -20.08
N LEU A 175 13.84 -2.87 -18.88
CA LEU A 175 14.62 -3.18 -17.68
C LEU A 175 15.39 -4.50 -17.84
N THR A 176 14.74 -5.53 -18.38
CA THR A 176 15.37 -6.82 -18.67
C THR A 176 16.52 -6.67 -19.67
N LEU A 177 16.33 -5.89 -20.74
CA LEU A 177 17.37 -5.60 -21.72
C LEU A 177 18.57 -4.88 -21.06
N LEU A 178 18.31 -3.88 -20.21
CA LEU A 178 19.35 -3.15 -19.50
C LEU A 178 20.13 -4.05 -18.54
N ILE A 179 19.44 -4.94 -17.81
CA ILE A 179 20.08 -5.93 -16.94
C ILE A 179 20.97 -6.88 -17.76
N VAL A 180 20.48 -7.36 -18.91
CA VAL A 180 21.28 -8.21 -19.81
C VAL A 180 22.50 -7.46 -20.35
N LEU A 181 22.36 -6.21 -20.78
CA LEU A 181 23.48 -5.39 -21.25
C LEU A 181 24.50 -5.11 -20.14
N LEU A 182 24.04 -4.81 -18.92
CA LEU A 182 24.89 -4.63 -17.75
C LEU A 182 25.63 -5.92 -17.40
N TYR A 183 24.92 -7.06 -17.40
CA TYR A 183 25.52 -8.36 -17.18
C TYR A 183 26.59 -8.65 -18.25
N LYS A 184 26.29 -8.42 -19.53
CA LYS A 184 27.29 -8.56 -20.60
C LYS A 184 28.47 -7.60 -20.40
N PHE A 185 28.24 -6.35 -20.00
CA PHE A 185 29.32 -5.39 -19.77
C PHE A 185 30.21 -5.77 -18.59
N VAL A 186 29.65 -6.30 -17.50
CA VAL A 186 30.41 -6.70 -16.31
C VAL A 186 31.13 -8.03 -16.52
N PHE A 187 30.49 -9.02 -17.16
CA PHE A 187 31.01 -10.39 -17.26
C PHE A 187 31.72 -10.71 -18.58
N LEU A 188 31.41 -10.04 -19.69
CA LEU A 188 32.09 -10.23 -20.99
C LEU A 188 33.15 -9.17 -21.27
N LYS A 189 33.36 -8.20 -20.38
CA LYS A 189 34.61 -7.45 -20.35
C LYS A 189 35.68 -8.38 -19.76
N SER A 190 36.05 -9.37 -20.56
CA SER A 190 37.19 -10.22 -20.32
C SER A 190 38.38 -9.31 -20.00
N PRO A 191 39.20 -9.63 -19.00
CA PRO A 191 40.45 -8.94 -18.79
C PRO A 191 41.27 -9.10 -20.07
N ASP A 192 41.33 -8.04 -20.87
CA ASP A 192 42.20 -7.99 -22.03
C ASP A 192 43.62 -8.26 -21.53
N GLU A 193 44.18 -9.32 -22.12
CA GLU A 193 45.58 -9.36 -22.49
C GLU A 193 46.54 -9.40 -21.31
N VAL A 194 46.56 -10.54 -20.61
CA VAL A 194 47.83 -11.03 -20.07
C VAL A 194 48.74 -11.25 -21.27
N VAL A 195 49.54 -10.23 -21.56
CA VAL A 195 50.69 -10.22 -22.46
C VAL A 195 51.32 -11.60 -22.46
N GLU A 196 51.27 -12.25 -23.62
CA GLU A 196 51.94 -13.49 -23.93
C GLU A 196 53.44 -13.29 -23.64
N LYS A 197 53.84 -13.67 -22.42
CA LYS A 197 55.23 -13.69 -22.00
C LYS A 197 55.90 -14.82 -22.78
N GLU A 198 56.78 -14.38 -23.68
CA GLU A 198 57.90 -15.08 -24.30
C GLU A 198 58.21 -16.47 -23.69
N PRO A 199 58.37 -17.54 -24.50
CA PRO A 199 58.58 -18.89 -24.00
C PRO A 199 59.92 -19.01 -23.25
N VAL A 200 59.86 -18.89 -21.92
CA VAL A 200 60.99 -19.18 -21.04
C VAL A 200 61.10 -20.70 -20.84
N VAL A 201 62.26 -21.21 -21.27
CA VAL A 201 62.94 -22.47 -20.94
C VAL A 201 62.38 -23.19 -19.70
N PRO A 202 62.13 -24.53 -19.75
CA PRO A 202 61.51 -25.25 -18.64
C PRO A 202 62.34 -25.15 -17.35
N PRO A 203 61.81 -24.57 -16.26
CA PRO A 203 62.43 -24.67 -14.95
C PRO A 203 61.86 -25.86 -14.18
N VAL A 204 62.79 -26.67 -13.71
CA VAL A 204 62.83 -27.52 -12.51
C VAL A 204 61.58 -27.44 -11.59
N PRO A 205 61.06 -28.59 -11.10
CA PRO A 205 59.90 -28.63 -10.20
C PRO A 205 60.15 -27.78 -8.96
N THR A 206 59.48 -26.64 -8.91
CA THR A 206 59.56 -25.68 -7.81
C THR A 206 58.38 -25.92 -6.89
N GLU A 207 58.69 -26.20 -5.63
CA GLU A 207 57.78 -26.28 -4.49
C GLU A 207 56.73 -25.18 -4.50
N SER A 208 55.49 -25.58 -4.21
CA SER A 208 54.33 -24.73 -3.96
C SER A 208 54.63 -23.67 -2.88
N VAL A 209 54.92 -22.44 -3.31
CA VAL A 209 54.97 -21.29 -2.40
C VAL A 209 53.55 -21.02 -1.89
N PRO A 210 53.30 -21.05 -0.58
CA PRO A 210 51.98 -20.77 -0.01
C PRO A 210 51.58 -19.33 -0.33
N SER A 211 50.31 -19.14 -0.75
CA SER A 211 49.75 -17.83 -1.05
C SER A 211 49.98 -16.86 0.11
N PRO A 212 50.40 -15.61 -0.14
CA PRO A 212 50.63 -14.64 0.91
C PRO A 212 49.33 -14.44 1.71
N ILE A 213 49.37 -14.81 2.99
CA ILE A 213 48.26 -14.62 3.91
C ILE A 213 48.07 -13.11 4.06
N VAL A 214 47.04 -12.56 3.41
CA VAL A 214 46.65 -11.16 3.59
C VAL A 214 46.18 -11.02 5.05
N ARG A 215 47.04 -10.45 5.89
CA ARG A 215 46.74 -10.19 7.29
C ARG A 215 45.58 -9.18 7.33
N ALA A 216 44.48 -9.55 7.99
CA ALA A 216 43.39 -8.61 8.22
C ALA A 216 43.93 -7.37 8.95
N PRO A 217 43.52 -6.15 8.53
CA PRO A 217 43.99 -4.92 9.16
C PRO A 217 43.60 -4.92 10.64
N SER A 218 44.51 -4.42 11.47
CA SER A 218 44.26 -4.25 12.90
C SER A 218 43.10 -3.26 13.12
N PRO A 219 42.37 -3.35 14.24
CA PRO A 219 41.29 -2.40 14.55
C PRO A 219 41.74 -0.93 14.52
N LEU A 220 42.99 -0.65 14.91
CA LEU A 220 43.56 0.70 14.90
C LEU A 220 43.80 1.20 13.46
N GLU A 221 44.35 0.35 12.58
CA GLU A 221 44.54 0.69 11.15
C GLU A 221 43.21 0.98 10.48
N ARG A 222 42.19 0.17 10.79
CA ARG A 222 40.82 0.39 10.29
C ARG A 222 40.23 1.71 10.78
N ALA A 223 40.45 2.08 12.06
CA ALA A 223 39.98 3.36 12.59
C ALA A 223 40.65 4.56 11.88
N VAL A 224 41.95 4.46 11.58
CA VAL A 224 42.69 5.49 10.83
C VAL A 224 42.16 5.63 9.41
N GLU A 225 41.89 4.52 8.73
CA GLU A 225 41.33 4.52 7.37
C GLU A 225 39.92 5.13 7.34
N LEU A 226 39.05 4.76 8.28
CA LEU A 226 37.70 5.34 8.41
C LEU A 226 37.72 6.85 8.61
N ARG A 227 38.62 7.38 9.46
CA ARG A 227 38.77 8.84 9.61
C ARG A 227 39.24 9.50 8.33
N LYS A 228 40.23 8.92 7.66
CA LYS A 228 40.77 9.44 6.40
C LYS A 228 39.69 9.50 5.31
N GLU A 229 38.83 8.49 5.22
CA GLU A 229 37.69 8.50 4.31
C GLU A 229 36.64 9.54 4.71
N ALA A 230 36.26 9.57 5.98
CA ALA A 230 35.22 10.49 6.47
C ALA A 230 35.61 11.95 6.21
N LEU A 231 36.86 12.32 6.48
CA LEU A 231 37.38 13.67 6.24
C LEU A 231 37.32 14.08 4.76
N LYS A 232 37.44 13.13 3.81
CA LYS A 232 37.32 13.42 2.37
C LYS A 232 35.88 13.67 1.94
N THR A 233 34.92 12.99 2.55
CA THR A 233 33.50 13.05 2.13
C THR A 233 32.67 14.03 2.96
N CYS A 234 33.26 14.64 4.01
CA CYS A 234 32.52 15.44 4.99
C CYS A 234 31.84 16.67 4.38
N ASP A 235 32.40 17.23 3.32
CA ASP A 235 31.81 18.41 2.69
C ASP A 235 30.57 18.10 1.84
N GLU A 236 30.59 16.97 1.14
CA GLU A 236 29.54 16.54 0.21
C GLU A 236 28.43 15.79 0.93
N LYS A 237 28.77 14.99 1.95
CA LYS A 237 27.88 14.05 2.62
C LYS A 237 28.04 14.13 4.14
N PRO A 238 27.52 15.17 4.79
CA PRO A 238 27.77 15.43 6.20
C PRO A 238 27.26 14.30 7.11
N LYS A 239 26.12 13.68 6.78
CA LYS A 239 25.59 12.54 7.54
C LYS A 239 26.50 11.31 7.48
N GLU A 240 26.93 10.92 6.29
CA GLU A 240 27.83 9.76 6.09
C GLU A 240 29.19 9.99 6.79
N CYS A 241 29.66 11.25 6.82
CA CYS A 241 30.86 11.62 7.55
C CYS A 241 30.73 11.39 9.06
N ILE A 242 29.64 11.88 9.69
CA ILE A 242 29.41 11.68 11.13
C ILE A 242 29.35 10.19 11.47
N ASP A 243 28.60 9.40 10.68
CA ASP A 243 28.48 7.95 10.89
C ASP A 243 29.85 7.23 10.84
N LYS A 244 30.70 7.58 9.86
CA LYS A 244 32.06 7.01 9.75
C LYS A 244 32.99 7.47 10.88
N LEU A 245 32.88 8.72 11.32
CA LEU A 245 33.66 9.23 12.46
C LEU A 245 33.24 8.58 13.78
N ASP A 246 31.95 8.28 13.95
CA ASP A 246 31.42 7.54 15.11
C ASP A 246 31.92 6.09 15.13
N GLU A 247 31.92 5.40 13.98
CA GLU A 247 32.47 4.05 13.88
C GLU A 247 33.99 4.05 14.15
N ALA A 248 34.73 5.03 13.62
CA ALA A 248 36.15 5.18 13.92
C ALA A 248 36.41 5.44 15.41
N LYS A 249 35.56 6.24 16.07
CA LYS A 249 35.63 6.51 17.51
C LYS A 249 35.36 5.26 18.34
N ARG A 250 34.46 4.37 17.90
CA ARG A 250 34.22 3.08 18.58
C ARG A 250 35.46 2.18 18.57
N LEU A 251 36.24 2.22 17.48
CA LEU A 251 37.45 1.41 17.33
C LEU A 251 38.68 2.04 18.01
N ASP A 252 38.79 3.37 18.00
CA ASP A 252 39.87 4.12 18.66
C ASP A 252 39.34 5.48 19.17
N PRO A 253 38.87 5.52 20.44
CA PRO A 253 38.35 6.73 21.07
C PRO A 253 39.39 7.84 21.23
N ALA A 254 40.67 7.50 21.35
CA ALA A 254 41.73 8.50 21.52
C ALA A 254 41.90 9.34 20.25
N GLY A 255 41.77 8.71 19.08
CA GLY A 255 41.85 9.41 17.79
C GLY A 255 40.73 10.40 17.51
N ASP A 256 39.59 10.33 18.21
CA ASP A 256 38.50 11.31 18.10
C ASP A 256 38.87 12.68 18.71
N THR A 257 39.91 12.73 19.55
CA THR A 257 40.43 14.00 20.12
C THR A 257 41.26 14.82 19.13
N ASN A 258 41.53 14.29 17.92
CA ASN A 258 42.28 15.00 16.89
C ASN A 258 41.50 16.27 16.44
N PRO A 259 42.15 17.45 16.37
CA PRO A 259 41.48 18.70 16.00
C PRO A 259 40.80 18.65 14.62
N ASP A 260 41.34 17.92 13.65
CA ASP A 260 40.74 17.79 12.31
C ASP A 260 39.41 17.06 12.36
N VAL A 261 39.31 16.01 13.19
CA VAL A 261 38.09 15.23 13.40
C VAL A 261 37.02 16.08 14.10
N GLN A 262 37.42 16.84 15.12
CA GLN A 262 36.51 17.74 15.85
C GLN A 262 35.98 18.87 14.95
N ASN A 263 36.83 19.43 14.09
CA ASN A 263 36.43 20.44 13.11
C ASN A 263 35.45 19.87 12.09
N ALA A 264 35.73 18.68 11.56
CA ALA A 264 34.86 18.01 10.59
C ALA A 264 33.49 17.66 11.19
N ARG A 265 33.43 17.20 12.46
CA ARG A 265 32.16 16.93 13.17
C ARG A 265 31.31 18.20 13.28
N ARG A 266 31.88 19.29 13.80
CA ARG A 266 31.15 20.57 13.89
C ARG A 266 30.64 21.05 12.54
N GLY A 267 31.50 21.02 11.51
CA GLY A 267 31.11 21.44 10.16
C GLY A 267 30.00 20.57 9.55
N ALA A 268 30.01 19.26 9.81
CA ALA A 268 28.93 18.37 9.38
C ALA A 268 27.63 18.59 10.16
N GLU A 269 27.72 18.80 11.47
CA GLU A 269 26.58 19.11 12.34
C GLU A 269 25.92 20.45 11.95
N ASP A 270 26.71 21.49 11.70
CA ASP A 270 26.21 22.80 11.25
C ASP A 270 25.47 22.71 9.91
N LYS A 271 25.94 21.85 8.99
CA LYS A 271 25.28 21.59 7.69
C LYS A 271 24.00 20.77 7.82
N LEU A 272 23.89 19.93 8.84
CA LEU A 272 22.69 19.13 9.11
C LEU A 272 21.68 19.87 9.99
N ALA A 273 22.12 20.92 10.69
CA ALA A 273 21.23 21.76 11.47
C ALA A 273 20.15 22.34 10.54
N PRO A 274 18.87 22.26 10.93
CA PRO A 274 17.82 22.91 10.16
C PRO A 274 18.16 24.40 10.02
N PRO A 275 17.89 25.02 8.86
CA PRO A 275 18.17 26.43 8.66
C PRO A 275 17.53 27.19 9.81
N GLN A 276 18.36 27.87 10.61
CA GLN A 276 17.85 28.65 11.74
C GLN A 276 16.84 29.62 11.16
N ALA A 277 15.59 29.52 11.64
CA ALA A 277 14.54 30.44 11.25
C ALA A 277 15.11 31.85 11.37
N PRO A 278 14.97 32.70 10.34
CA PRO A 278 15.62 34.00 10.31
C PRO A 278 15.32 34.69 11.64
N THR A 279 16.36 34.85 12.46
CA THR A 279 16.28 35.55 13.73
C THR A 279 15.63 36.86 13.39
N SER A 280 14.38 37.03 13.85
CA SER A 280 13.62 38.25 13.62
C SER A 280 14.51 39.39 14.07
N GLU A 281 15.06 40.14 13.11
CA GLU A 281 15.84 41.34 13.40
C GLU A 281 14.99 42.16 14.37
N PRO A 282 15.58 42.64 15.48
CA PRO A 282 14.84 43.46 16.42
C PRO A 282 14.35 44.69 15.66
N LEU A 283 13.05 44.71 15.37
CA LEU A 283 12.36 45.83 14.77
C LEU A 283 12.70 47.08 15.58
N ASP A 284 13.38 48.01 14.92
CA ASP A 284 13.77 49.33 15.41
C ASP A 284 12.70 49.93 16.34
N GLU A 285 13.04 49.99 17.63
CA GLU A 285 12.31 50.67 18.68
C GLU A 285 12.51 52.19 18.56
N LYS A 286 12.11 52.77 17.41
CA LYS A 286 12.28 54.23 17.16
C LYS A 286 11.05 54.96 16.60
N GLN A 287 9.87 54.33 16.60
CA GLN A 287 8.64 54.97 16.07
C GLN A 287 7.45 55.02 17.05
N LYS A 288 7.70 55.06 18.37
CA LYS A 288 6.64 55.23 19.38
C LYS A 288 6.72 56.56 20.13
N LYS A 289 6.75 57.70 19.41
CA LYS A 289 6.64 59.02 20.07
C LYS A 289 5.69 60.06 19.47
N ASP A 290 5.18 59.92 18.25
CA ASP A 290 4.42 61.01 17.60
C ASP A 290 2.96 60.71 17.27
N SER A 291 2.26 59.88 18.05
CA SER A 291 0.81 59.68 17.84
C SER A 291 0.07 59.58 19.15
N MET A 292 -0.03 60.73 19.82
CA MET A 292 -0.95 60.93 20.93
C MET A 292 -1.55 62.32 20.84
N GLU A 293 -2.38 62.58 19.82
CA GLU A 293 -3.31 63.71 19.87
C GLU A 293 -4.58 63.44 19.05
N LYS A 294 -5.73 63.70 19.69
CA LYS A 294 -7.13 63.72 19.20
C LYS A 294 -7.82 62.37 18.90
N GLY A 295 -8.50 61.86 19.93
CA GLY A 295 -9.74 61.10 19.76
C GLY A 295 -10.97 61.96 20.06
N PRO A 296 -12.08 61.84 19.30
CA PRO A 296 -13.40 62.31 19.73
C PRO A 296 -14.18 61.22 20.50
N ALA A 297 -15.20 61.69 21.21
CA ALA A 297 -16.01 61.06 22.26
C ALA A 297 -16.70 59.70 21.94
N PRO A 298 -17.09 58.93 22.99
CA PRO A 298 -17.69 57.60 22.84
C PRO A 298 -19.21 57.64 22.60
N THR A 299 -19.67 56.91 21.60
CA THR A 299 -21.10 56.62 21.36
C THR A 299 -21.53 55.40 22.17
N ALA A 300 -22.63 55.57 22.90
CA ALA A 300 -23.24 54.57 23.79
C ALA A 300 -23.74 53.32 23.04
N ARG A 301 -23.53 52.15 23.66
CA ARG A 301 -24.17 50.86 23.31
C ARG A 301 -25.56 50.77 23.95
N PRO A 302 -26.58 50.19 23.29
CA PRO A 302 -27.81 49.77 23.94
C PRO A 302 -27.68 48.37 24.59
N PRO A 303 -28.53 48.05 25.59
CA PRO A 303 -28.46 46.80 26.34
C PRO A 303 -29.12 45.63 25.59
N THR A 304 -28.46 44.48 25.62
CA THR A 304 -28.99 43.19 25.16
C THR A 304 -29.88 42.57 26.24
N THR A 305 -31.17 42.46 25.92
CA THR A 305 -32.17 41.71 26.70
C THR A 305 -31.97 40.21 26.48
N SER A 306 -31.72 39.47 27.56
CA SER A 306 -31.67 38.01 27.59
C SER A 306 -33.08 37.42 27.74
N THR A 307 -33.51 36.65 26.75
CA THR A 307 -34.75 35.86 26.80
C THR A 307 -34.43 34.43 27.26
N PRO A 308 -35.14 33.86 28.25
CA PRO A 308 -34.96 32.47 28.66
C PRO A 308 -35.61 31.50 27.68
N ILE A 309 -34.84 30.52 27.22
CA ILE A 309 -35.30 29.41 26.38
C ILE A 309 -36.04 28.38 27.27
N ALA A 310 -37.31 28.16 26.96
CA ALA A 310 -38.14 27.09 27.53
C ALA A 310 -37.86 25.73 26.85
N PRO A 311 -38.06 24.59 27.55
CA PRO A 311 -37.79 23.27 27.00
C PRO A 311 -38.87 22.81 25.99
N PRO A 312 -38.52 22.06 24.93
CA PRO A 312 -39.48 21.61 23.94
C PRO A 312 -40.36 20.48 24.47
N THR A 313 -41.66 20.73 24.46
CA THR A 313 -42.75 19.78 24.64
C THR A 313 -42.75 18.73 23.53
N SER A 314 -42.69 17.45 23.94
CA SER A 314 -42.93 16.27 23.12
C SER A 314 -44.40 16.19 22.69
N THR A 315 -44.69 16.56 21.44
CA THR A 315 -45.96 16.26 20.78
C THR A 315 -45.81 15.03 19.90
N GLY A 316 -46.42 13.94 20.35
CA GLY A 316 -46.52 12.66 19.64
C GLY A 316 -47.23 12.82 18.30
N LYS A 317 -46.64 12.22 17.27
CA LYS A 317 -47.23 12.03 15.95
C LYS A 317 -47.65 10.56 15.81
N PRO A 318 -48.88 10.26 15.33
CA PRO A 318 -49.43 8.92 15.34
C PRO A 318 -48.82 8.02 14.25
N MET A 319 -48.69 6.74 14.59
CA MET A 319 -48.23 5.65 13.72
C MET A 319 -49.07 5.54 12.43
N PRO A 320 -48.44 5.33 11.25
CA PRO A 320 -49.17 4.89 10.07
C PRO A 320 -49.53 3.40 10.18
N LYS A 321 -50.80 3.12 9.89
CA LYS A 321 -51.45 1.80 9.88
C LYS A 321 -50.74 0.80 8.96
N ALA A 322 -50.61 -0.43 9.45
CA ALA A 322 -50.19 -1.60 8.69
C ALA A 322 -51.10 -1.85 7.48
N PRO A 323 -50.57 -2.16 6.28
CA PRO A 323 -51.38 -2.58 5.15
C PRO A 323 -51.89 -4.02 5.35
N LYS A 324 -53.20 -4.17 5.13
CA LYS A 324 -53.96 -5.41 5.15
C LYS A 324 -53.43 -6.42 4.12
N ALA A 325 -53.33 -7.68 4.56
CA ALA A 325 -53.19 -8.84 3.69
C ALA A 325 -54.41 -8.97 2.75
N PRO A 326 -54.23 -9.26 1.46
CA PRO A 326 -55.33 -9.71 0.61
C PRO A 326 -55.60 -11.21 0.80
N SER A 327 -56.87 -11.47 1.11
CA SER A 327 -57.52 -12.77 1.17
C SER A 327 -57.44 -13.53 -0.16
N LYS A 328 -56.98 -14.78 -0.07
CA LYS A 328 -57.60 -16.01 -0.58
C LYS A 328 -58.57 -15.83 -1.78
N LYS A 329 -58.14 -16.29 -2.96
CA LYS A 329 -59.03 -16.87 -3.97
C LYS A 329 -58.48 -18.24 -4.39
N GLU A 330 -59.28 -19.25 -4.12
CA GLU A 330 -59.21 -20.59 -4.70
C GLU A 330 -59.37 -20.51 -6.22
N ALA A 331 -58.50 -21.21 -6.94
CA ALA A 331 -58.83 -21.84 -8.21
C ALA A 331 -57.88 -23.03 -8.40
N GLU A 332 -58.48 -24.15 -8.76
CA GLU A 332 -57.91 -25.48 -8.79
C GLU A 332 -56.88 -25.70 -9.89
N SER A 333 -56.08 -26.74 -9.63
CA SER A 333 -55.67 -27.79 -10.57
C SER A 333 -54.23 -27.76 -11.10
N SER A 334 -53.66 -28.96 -11.03
CA SER A 334 -52.69 -29.53 -11.96
C SER A 334 -51.19 -29.41 -11.63
N THR A 335 -50.68 -30.56 -11.15
CA THR A 335 -49.39 -31.17 -11.52
C THR A 335 -48.17 -30.97 -10.59
N LYS A 336 -47.92 -32.03 -9.81
CA LYS A 336 -46.68 -32.42 -9.11
C LYS A 336 -45.53 -32.63 -10.14
N PRO A 337 -44.24 -32.43 -9.79
CA PRO A 337 -43.54 -33.48 -9.05
C PRO A 337 -42.50 -33.02 -8.00
N GLN A 338 -42.42 -33.86 -6.96
CA GLN A 338 -41.27 -34.27 -6.14
C GLN A 338 -40.11 -33.29 -5.90
N SER A 339 -40.08 -32.78 -4.67
CA SER A 339 -38.93 -32.22 -3.97
C SER A 339 -37.93 -33.32 -3.58
N ALA A 340 -36.70 -33.24 -4.07
CA ALA A 340 -35.54 -33.88 -3.45
C ALA A 340 -34.81 -32.84 -2.58
N SER A 341 -34.81 -33.07 -1.28
CA SER A 341 -34.04 -32.35 -0.28
C SER A 341 -32.56 -32.72 -0.39
N SER A 342 -31.70 -31.78 -0.81
CA SER A 342 -30.25 -31.93 -0.73
C SER A 342 -29.75 -31.46 0.63
N SER A 343 -29.56 -32.44 1.51
CA SER A 343 -28.71 -32.36 2.71
C SER A 343 -27.26 -32.12 2.28
N TRP A 344 -26.69 -30.97 2.66
CA TRP A 344 -25.26 -30.70 2.52
C TRP A 344 -24.53 -31.16 3.79
N SER A 345 -24.06 -32.40 3.76
CA SER A 345 -23.09 -32.97 4.70
C SER A 345 -21.86 -33.40 3.90
N GLY A 346 -20.88 -32.50 3.79
CA GLY A 346 -19.59 -32.75 3.14
C GLY A 346 -18.59 -33.34 4.12
N GLU A 347 -18.64 -34.65 4.25
CA GLU A 347 -17.68 -35.50 4.95
C GLU A 347 -16.42 -35.66 4.07
N TRP A 348 -15.28 -35.15 4.53
CA TRP A 348 -13.98 -35.35 3.88
C TRP A 348 -13.28 -36.53 4.53
N ASN A 349 -13.32 -37.69 3.88
CA ASN A 349 -12.46 -38.84 4.18
C ASN A 349 -11.52 -39.11 3.01
N GLY A 350 -10.30 -39.51 3.36
CA GLY A 350 -9.14 -39.54 2.48
C GLY A 350 -8.94 -40.83 1.68
N ALA A 351 -7.92 -40.73 0.82
CA ALA A 351 -6.96 -41.75 0.40
C ALA A 351 -7.43 -42.97 -0.42
N SER A 352 -6.97 -43.04 -1.68
CA SER A 352 -6.07 -44.08 -2.23
C SER A 352 -5.74 -43.71 -3.69
N LYS A 353 -4.46 -43.59 -4.09
CA LYS A 353 -3.64 -44.63 -4.75
C LYS A 353 -4.39 -45.43 -5.82
N ASP A 354 -4.14 -45.15 -7.10
CA ASP A 354 -3.35 -46.02 -7.99
C ASP A 354 -3.33 -45.44 -9.42
N GLY A 355 -2.18 -45.61 -10.08
CA GLY A 355 -1.91 -45.10 -11.42
C GLY A 355 -2.30 -46.06 -12.53
N THR A 356 -2.54 -45.51 -13.71
CA THR A 356 -2.21 -46.12 -15.02
C THR A 356 -2.15 -45.00 -16.08
N PRO A 357 -1.29 -45.10 -17.10
CA PRO A 357 -1.12 -44.07 -18.11
C PRO A 357 -2.04 -44.33 -19.30
N PHE A 358 -2.78 -43.33 -19.75
CA PHE A 358 -3.49 -43.39 -21.03
C PHE A 358 -2.84 -42.43 -22.02
N SER A 359 -2.10 -43.01 -22.97
CA SER A 359 -1.70 -42.33 -24.19
C SER A 359 -2.93 -42.11 -25.06
N SER A 360 -3.13 -40.88 -25.52
CA SER A 360 -4.03 -40.62 -26.65
C SER A 360 -3.51 -39.43 -27.44
N THR A 361 -3.13 -39.75 -28.67
CA THR A 361 -2.80 -38.91 -29.81
C THR A 361 -3.86 -37.83 -30.07
N PRO A 362 -3.50 -36.61 -30.49
CA PRO A 362 -4.41 -35.78 -31.26
C PRO A 362 -4.09 -35.88 -32.75
N SER A 363 -5.08 -36.40 -33.48
CA SER A 363 -5.19 -36.33 -34.93
C SER A 363 -5.61 -34.92 -35.36
N GLN A 364 -5.07 -34.52 -36.50
CA GLN A 364 -5.25 -33.34 -37.34
C GLN A 364 -6.63 -32.65 -37.31
N MET A 365 -6.63 -31.31 -37.33
CA MET A 365 -7.56 -30.53 -38.17
C MET A 365 -6.95 -29.21 -38.66
N ALA A 366 -6.82 -29.16 -39.99
CA ALA A 366 -6.98 -28.06 -40.94
C ALA A 366 -6.90 -26.59 -40.45
N GLN A 367 -5.95 -25.84 -41.01
CA GLN A 367 -6.00 -24.38 -41.08
C GLN A 367 -6.59 -23.92 -42.43
N PRO A 368 -7.49 -22.92 -42.46
CA PRO A 368 -7.98 -22.34 -43.69
C PRO A 368 -7.07 -21.23 -44.23
N ILE A 369 -6.91 -21.27 -45.55
CA ILE A 369 -6.31 -20.29 -46.44
C ILE A 369 -6.99 -18.93 -46.28
N LYS A 370 -6.21 -17.84 -46.07
CA LYS A 370 -6.69 -16.46 -46.24
C LYS A 370 -6.11 -15.84 -47.51
N PRO A 371 -6.91 -15.12 -48.31
CA PRO A 371 -6.49 -14.55 -49.57
C PRO A 371 -5.82 -13.19 -49.44
N SER A 372 -4.89 -12.98 -50.37
CA SER A 372 -4.44 -11.72 -50.96
C SER A 372 -5.53 -10.65 -51.07
N SER A 373 -5.24 -9.43 -50.64
CA SER A 373 -5.79 -8.23 -51.27
C SER A 373 -4.76 -7.08 -51.22
N LYS A 374 -4.39 -6.65 -52.43
CA LYS A 374 -3.80 -5.36 -52.77
C LYS A 374 -4.94 -4.35 -52.91
N SER A 375 -4.74 -3.10 -52.47
CA SER A 375 -5.08 -1.83 -53.14
C SER A 375 -5.08 -0.73 -52.07
N SER A 376 -4.16 0.23 -52.12
CA SER A 376 -4.29 1.53 -52.80
C SER A 376 -5.11 2.55 -52.03
N PHE A 377 -4.66 3.80 -52.16
CA PHE A 377 -5.35 5.06 -51.90
C PHE A 377 -5.28 5.58 -50.45
N GLU A 378 -4.35 6.51 -50.19
CA GLU A 378 -4.71 7.93 -49.98
C GLU A 378 -3.45 8.80 -49.89
N ASP A 379 -3.17 9.46 -51.01
CA ASP A 379 -2.34 10.65 -51.10
C ASP A 379 -3.30 11.84 -51.13
N MET A 380 -3.33 12.64 -50.07
CA MET A 380 -4.06 13.91 -50.06
C MET A 380 -3.37 14.92 -49.15
N SER A 381 -2.20 15.34 -49.62
CA SER A 381 -1.61 16.64 -49.29
C SER A 381 -2.01 17.63 -50.38
N GLN A 382 -2.75 18.69 -50.05
CA GLN A 382 -2.48 20.05 -50.52
C GLN A 382 -3.49 21.09 -49.99
N GLN A 383 -2.90 22.10 -49.33
CA GLN A 383 -3.13 23.54 -49.49
C GLN A 383 -4.50 24.14 -49.14
N GLY A 384 -4.50 24.88 -48.02
CA GLY A 384 -5.40 25.99 -47.79
C GLY A 384 -4.62 27.20 -47.27
N ALA A 385 -4.22 28.10 -48.17
CA ALA A 385 -3.68 29.42 -47.85
C ALA A 385 -4.38 30.48 -48.71
N LYS A 386 -4.85 31.55 -48.04
CA LYS A 386 -5.18 32.89 -48.56
C LYS A 386 -6.32 33.01 -49.58
N LYS A 387 -7.45 33.60 -49.16
CA LYS A 387 -7.69 35.06 -49.24
C LYS A 387 -8.91 35.44 -48.43
#